data_AF-A0A8I1NFE8-F1
#
_entry.id   AF-A0A8I1NFE8-F1
#
_cell.length_a   1.000
_cell.length_b   1.000
_cell.length_c   1.000
_cell.angle_alpha   90.00
_cell.angle_beta   90.00
_cell.angle_gamma   90.00
#
_symmetry.space_group_name_H-M   'P 1'
#
loop_
_entity.id
_entity.type
_entity.pdbx_description
1 polymer ?
#
loop_
_entity_poly.entity_id
_entity_poly.type
_entity_poly.pdbx_seq_one_letter_code
_entity_poly.pdbx_strand_id
1 'polypeptide(L)'
;MAWQPDDPSEVSLSPESIEMLARRLSELLQPAEPEGSSRLVSAKVIAERWGVDRRWVYEHADHLGARRLGSGPRPRLRFDPIEVGERLGPGRRRDGCDGRR
;
A
#
# COMPACT_ATOMS: atom_id res chain seq x y z
N MET A 1 27.54 -18.58 -35.70
CA MET A 1 26.21 -18.22 -35.18
C MET A 1 26.28 -16.77 -34.75
N ALA A 2 25.92 -15.86 -35.65
CA ALA A 2 25.94 -14.43 -35.38
C ALA A 2 24.61 -14.07 -34.70
N TRP A 3 24.67 -13.46 -33.52
CA TRP A 3 23.56 -12.71 -32.96
C TRP A 3 23.28 -11.55 -33.93
N GLN A 4 22.25 -11.68 -34.78
CA GLN A 4 21.66 -10.51 -35.40
C GLN A 4 20.88 -9.80 -34.29
N PRO A 5 21.27 -8.59 -33.86
CA PRO A 5 20.34 -7.75 -33.15
C PRO A 5 19.18 -7.51 -34.12
N ASP A 6 17.98 -7.98 -33.79
CA ASP A 6 16.75 -7.38 -34.30
C ASP A 6 16.98 -5.87 -34.26
N ASP A 7 16.98 -5.24 -35.44
CA ASP A 7 17.05 -3.79 -35.56
C ASP A 7 16.02 -3.24 -34.57
N PRO A 8 16.44 -2.55 -33.49
CA PRO A 8 15.50 -2.03 -32.51
C PRO A 8 14.84 -0.85 -33.21
N SER A 9 13.84 -1.17 -34.02
CA SER A 9 12.99 -0.20 -34.70
C SER A 9 12.68 0.86 -33.67
N GLU A 10 13.14 2.06 -33.96
CA GLU A 10 13.09 3.20 -33.05
C GLU A 10 11.65 3.31 -32.55
N VAL A 11 11.43 2.89 -31.30
CA VAL A 11 10.09 2.76 -30.75
C VAL A 11 9.60 4.19 -30.55
N SER A 12 8.89 4.71 -31.55
CA SER A 12 8.28 6.02 -31.48
C SER A 12 7.11 5.94 -30.52
N LEU A 13 7.38 6.33 -29.27
CA LEU A 13 6.39 6.40 -28.22
C LEU A 13 5.53 7.65 -28.46
N SER A 14 4.46 7.49 -29.24
CA SER A 14 3.45 8.53 -29.34
C SER A 14 2.84 8.80 -27.94
N PRO A 15 2.36 10.02 -27.66
CA PRO A 15 1.68 10.32 -26.40
C PRO A 15 0.53 9.35 -26.13
N GLU A 16 -0.22 8.98 -27.17
CA GLU A 16 -1.31 8.01 -27.11
C GLU A 16 -0.80 6.60 -26.74
N SER A 17 0.35 6.18 -27.30
CA SER A 17 0.95 4.88 -26.96
C SER A 17 1.41 4.83 -25.50
N ILE A 18 1.95 5.94 -24.99
CA ILE A 18 2.34 6.08 -23.58
C ILE A 18 1.11 5.99 -22.68
N GLU A 19 0.02 6.69 -23.02
CA GLU A 19 -1.23 6.65 -22.25
C GLU A 19 -1.86 5.25 -22.25
N MET A 20 -1.87 4.58 -23.40
CA MET A 20 -2.35 3.20 -23.52
C MET A 20 -1.50 2.24 -22.67
N LEU A 21 -0.18 2.41 -22.70
CA LEU A 21 0.74 1.60 -21.92
C LEU A 21 0.56 1.87 -20.42
N ALA A 22 0.44 3.14 -20.01
CA ALA A 22 0.22 3.54 -18.62
C ALA A 22 -1.10 2.97 -18.08
N ARG A 23 -2.17 2.99 -18.87
CA ARG A 23 -3.45 2.38 -18.52
C ARG A 23 -3.36 0.86 -18.42
N ARG A 24 -2.64 0.22 -19.35
CA ARG A 24 -2.46 -1.23 -19.32
C ARG A 24 -1.61 -1.69 -18.14
N LEU A 25 -0.54 -0.95 -17.85
CA LEU A 25 0.29 -1.16 -16.67
C LEU A 25 -0.49 -0.93 -15.40
N SER A 26 -1.32 0.12 -15.31
CA SER A 26 -2.14 0.33 -14.12
C SER A 26 -3.08 -0.85 -13.92
N GLU A 27 -3.83 -1.29 -14.93
CA GLU A 27 -4.68 -2.49 -14.88
C GLU A 27 -3.93 -3.75 -14.44
N LEU A 28 -2.72 -3.97 -14.95
CA LEU A 28 -1.90 -5.14 -14.62
C LEU A 28 -1.26 -5.07 -13.22
N LEU A 29 -0.90 -3.86 -12.79
CA LEU A 29 -0.27 -3.61 -11.50
C LEU A 29 -1.28 -3.31 -10.40
N GLN A 30 -2.56 -3.10 -10.73
CA GLN A 30 -3.62 -3.11 -9.74
C GLN A 30 -3.49 -4.47 -9.06
N PRO A 31 -3.07 -4.50 -7.78
CA PRO A 31 -3.18 -5.73 -7.04
C PRO A 31 -4.66 -6.12 -7.17
N ALA A 32 -4.94 -7.41 -7.29
CA ALA A 32 -6.26 -7.90 -6.94
C ALA A 32 -6.45 -7.60 -5.45
N GLU A 33 -6.70 -6.34 -5.11
CA GLU A 33 -7.19 -5.91 -3.82
C GLU A 33 -8.58 -6.52 -3.81
N PRO A 34 -8.83 -7.53 -2.97
CA PRO A 34 -10.18 -7.97 -2.75
C PRO A 34 -10.92 -6.73 -2.28
N GLU A 35 -11.99 -6.34 -2.97
CA GLU A 35 -12.89 -5.30 -2.51
C GLU A 35 -13.27 -5.63 -1.05
N GLY A 36 -12.68 -4.90 -0.09
CA GLY A 36 -12.90 -5.12 1.34
C GLY A 36 -11.82 -5.88 2.13
N SER A 37 -10.67 -6.28 1.55
CA SER A 37 -9.53 -6.77 2.35
C SER A 37 -8.48 -5.67 2.52
N SER A 38 -8.81 -4.66 3.30
CA SER A 38 -7.76 -3.91 3.96
C SER A 38 -6.91 -4.90 4.76
N ARG A 39 -5.63 -5.03 4.41
CA ARG A 39 -4.69 -5.82 5.20
C ARG A 39 -4.71 -5.25 6.61
N LEU A 40 -5.39 -5.93 7.52
CA LEU A 40 -5.50 -5.56 8.92
C LEU A 40 -4.10 -5.50 9.55
N VAL A 41 -3.58 -4.28 9.72
CA VAL A 41 -2.23 -4.04 10.24
C VAL A 41 -2.23 -3.92 11.76
N SER A 42 -1.04 -4.03 12.36
CA SER A 42 -0.87 -3.84 13.81
C SER A 42 -0.70 -2.37 14.18
N ALA A 43 -0.91 -2.03 15.45
CA ALA A 43 -0.66 -0.70 16.00
C ALA A 43 0.77 -0.18 15.71
N LYS A 44 1.77 -1.08 15.68
CA LYS A 44 3.16 -0.73 15.35
C LYS A 44 3.28 -0.13 13.94
N VAL A 45 2.58 -0.72 12.98
CA VAL A 45 2.62 -0.27 11.57
C VAL A 45 1.92 1.08 11.41
N ILE A 46 0.79 1.29 12.12
CA ILE A 46 0.11 2.59 12.15
C ILE A 46 1.01 3.67 12.76
N ALA A 47 1.62 3.37 13.91
CA ALA A 47 2.55 4.27 14.57
C ALA A 47 3.69 4.71 13.65
N GLU A 48 4.32 3.77 12.95
CA GLU A 48 5.38 4.08 12.00
C GLU A 48 4.91 4.87 10.77
N ARG A 49 3.73 4.55 10.23
CA ARG A 49 3.22 5.17 8.99
C ARG A 49 2.69 6.59 9.21
N TRP A 50 2.08 6.87 10.36
CA TRP A 50 1.58 8.20 10.69
C TRP A 50 2.54 8.99 11.60
N GLY A 51 3.64 8.39 12.06
CA GLY A 51 4.60 9.03 12.96
C GLY A 51 4.02 9.32 14.34
N VAL A 52 3.04 8.52 14.78
CA VAL A 52 2.36 8.66 16.08
C VAL A 52 2.90 7.65 17.09
N ASP A 53 2.77 7.92 18.39
CA ASP A 53 3.23 6.99 19.42
C ASP A 53 2.36 5.72 19.48
N ARG A 54 2.96 4.57 19.83
CA ARG A 54 2.22 3.31 19.96
C ARG A 54 1.16 3.35 21.07
N ARG A 55 1.40 4.05 22.18
CA ARG A 55 0.40 4.25 23.24
C ARG A 55 -0.77 5.05 22.73
N TRP A 56 -0.51 6.12 21.97
CA TRP A 56 -1.55 6.94 21.35
C TRP A 56 -2.47 6.10 20.44
N VAL A 57 -1.91 5.18 19.64
CA VAL A 57 -2.69 4.25 18.80
C VAL A 57 -3.55 3.30 19.61
N TYR A 58 -3.09 2.85 20.78
CA TYR A 58 -3.90 2.02 21.69
C TYR A 58 -5.00 2.81 22.39
N GLU A 59 -4.71 4.04 22.82
CA GLU A 59 -5.68 4.93 23.46
C GLU A 59 -6.79 5.36 22.48
N HIS A 60 -6.43 5.58 21.22
CA HIS A 60 -7.37 5.97 20.16
C HIS A 60 -7.88 4.77 19.35
N ALA A 61 -7.71 3.54 19.86
CA ALA A 61 -8.00 2.34 19.09
C ALA A 61 -9.45 2.28 18.59
N ASP A 62 -10.41 2.59 19.46
CA ASP A 62 -11.83 2.57 19.10
C ASP A 62 -12.19 3.71 18.12
N HIS A 63 -11.52 4.87 18.23
CA HIS A 63 -11.69 6.00 17.30
C HIS A 63 -11.09 5.70 15.91
N LEU A 64 -10.04 4.88 15.85
CA LEU A 64 -9.35 4.49 14.61
C LEU A 64 -10.00 3.30 13.88
N GLY A 65 -11.08 2.72 14.42
CA GLY A 65 -11.74 1.56 13.83
C GLY A 65 -11.03 0.23 14.13
N ALA A 66 -10.46 0.08 15.33
CA ALA A 66 -9.75 -1.15 15.68
C ALA A 66 -10.67 -2.38 15.64
N ARG A 67 -10.34 -3.35 14.79
CA ARG A 67 -10.97 -4.67 14.76
C ARG A 67 -10.32 -5.59 15.78
N ARG A 68 -11.12 -6.08 16.71
CA ARG A 68 -10.73 -7.07 17.72
C ARG A 68 -10.70 -8.45 17.05
N LEU A 69 -9.51 -9.02 16.86
CA LEU A 69 -9.36 -10.39 16.38
C LEU A 69 -9.14 -11.35 17.54
N GLY A 70 -10.07 -12.31 17.66
CA GLY A 70 -10.03 -13.42 18.62
C GLY A 70 -11.09 -13.32 19.71
N SER A 71 -11.60 -14.47 20.14
CA SER A 71 -12.62 -14.62 21.20
C SER A 71 -12.01 -14.83 22.60
N GLY A 72 -10.71 -14.55 22.76
CA GLY A 72 -10.00 -14.72 24.02
C GLY A 72 -10.08 -13.47 24.93
N PRO A 73 -9.65 -13.57 26.19
CA PRO A 73 -9.71 -12.47 27.17
C PRO A 73 -8.84 -11.25 26.81
N ARG A 74 -7.95 -11.36 25.83
CA ARG A 74 -7.13 -10.25 25.29
C ARG A 74 -7.16 -10.27 23.76
N PRO A 75 -8.26 -9.85 23.12
CA PRO A 75 -8.36 -9.85 21.66
C PRO A 75 -7.28 -8.94 21.07
N ARG A 76 -6.62 -9.39 19.99
CA ARG A 76 -5.57 -8.61 19.36
C ARG A 76 -6.23 -7.52 18.51
N LEU A 77 -5.89 -6.27 18.81
CA LEU A 77 -6.36 -5.13 18.03
C LEU A 77 -5.62 -5.07 16.70
N ARG A 78 -6.39 -5.05 15.62
CA ARG A 78 -5.92 -4.76 14.26
C ARG A 78 -6.58 -3.51 13.73
N PHE A 79 -5.90 -2.86 12.80
CA PHE A 79 -6.30 -1.59 12.23
C PHE A 79 -6.40 -1.71 10.72
N ASP A 80 -7.41 -1.05 10.17
CA ASP A 80 -7.54 -0.85 8.75
C ASP A 80 -6.78 0.42 8.35
N PRO A 81 -5.70 0.33 7.55
CA PRO A 81 -4.93 1.51 7.15
C PRO A 81 -5.72 2.47 6.23
N ILE A 82 -6.78 2.02 5.57
CA ILE A 82 -7.68 2.89 4.78
C ILE A 82 -8.53 3.71 5.74
N GLU A 83 -9.21 3.06 6.68
CA GLU A 83 -10.08 3.71 7.67
C GLU A 83 -9.30 4.69 8.57
N VAL A 84 -8.06 4.32 8.94
CA VAL A 84 -7.13 5.21 9.65
C VAL A 84 -6.76 6.42 8.76
N GLY A 85 -6.53 6.21 7.47
CA GLY A 85 -6.22 7.28 6.51
C GLY A 85 -7.37 8.25 6.26
N GLU A 86 -8.63 7.77 6.30
CA GLU A 86 -9.81 8.64 6.21
C GLU A 86 -9.94 9.54 7.45
N ARG A 87 -9.59 9.03 8.64
CA ARG A 87 -9.72 9.79 9.90
C ARG A 87 -8.53 10.70 10.23
N LEU A 88 -7.31 10.24 9.97
CA LEU A 88 -6.08 10.98 10.26
C LEU A 88 -5.53 11.74 9.05
N GLY A 89 -6.09 11.53 7.87
CA GLY A 89 -5.51 11.97 6.60
C GLY A 89 -4.45 10.99 6.07
N PRO A 90 -3.96 11.22 4.84
CA PRO A 90 -2.97 10.35 4.23
C PRO A 90 -1.72 10.30 5.12
N GLY A 91 -1.40 9.11 5.62
CA GLY A 91 -0.17 8.88 6.36
C GLY A 91 1.04 9.22 5.50
N ARG A 92 2.21 9.39 6.13
CA ARG A 92 3.44 9.61 5.36
C ARG A 92 3.60 8.41 4.44
N ARG A 93 3.44 8.62 3.13
CA ARG A 93 3.79 7.60 2.14
C ARG A 93 5.27 7.34 2.38
N ARG A 94 5.62 6.12 2.83
CA ARG A 94 7.00 5.65 2.69
C ARG A 94 7.19 5.39 1.20
N ASP A 95 7.33 6.47 0.45
CA ASP A 95 7.87 6.45 -0.89
C ASP A 95 9.36 6.16 -0.70
N GLY A 96 9.82 5.01 -1.19
CA GLY A 96 11.22 4.60 -1.12
C GLY A 96 11.39 3.25 -0.44
N CYS A 97 11.38 2.20 -1.26
CA CYS A 97 12.24 1.06 -1.04
C CYS A 97 13.70 1.58 -1.02
N ASP A 98 14.29 1.77 0.16
CA ASP A 98 15.76 1.85 0.28
C ASP A 98 16.27 0.44 0.53
N GLY A 99 16.88 -0.12 -0.51
CA GLY A 99 17.61 -1.37 -0.43
C GLY A 99 19.04 -1.13 0.03
N ARG A 100 19.54 -2.09 0.81
CA ARG A 100 20.92 -2.32 1.29
C ARG A 100 21.31 -1.64 2.60
N ARG A 101 21.57 -2.48 3.62
CA ARG A 101 22.92 -2.98 3.86
C ARG A 101 22.92 -4.29 4.64
#